data_AF-A0A966NVC3-F1
#
_entry.id   AF-A0A966NVC3-F1
#
_cell.length_a   1.000
_cell.length_b   1.000
_cell.length_c   1.000
_cell.angle_alpha   90.00
_cell.angle_beta   90.00
_cell.angle_gamma   90.00
#
_symmetry.space_group_name_H-M   'P 1'
#
loop_
_entity.id
_entity.type
_entity.pdbx_description
1 polymer ?
#
loop_
_entity_poly.entity_id
_entity_poly.type
_entity_poly.pdbx_seq_one_letter_code
_entity_poly.pdbx_strand_id
1 'polypeptide(L)'
;MSTTQLLQRLVLPTPTTPEPLLYARTTGEAKVVPGGVVLQAGATLSFDTSFGVFHVGRWRRLTTIDALYVSVRASGLGVAEVVAVTGSTEEVIASADLPRGGGSPNSVELCVPNVQTSHHGTYFVRVRATTGEVCATGGEWRSSDPISRDVRLSLSITTFNRQDYVRKTVHAVLDLESTIESLRDKVRVLVVDNARNVTFDAAPDAPLTVVENGNLGGAGGFARGLMELRKAGWATHVLFMDDDITLEPEALVRTMALFRNAKDPKLCVHGAMLSEERPWLQFEAGSEYSFRSIYPLQALGREDDLRHREVAIADAPEIPFDYTAWWYTAFPIDITRDNPLPVFVRGDDVAFGLMHTGKHSVCLNGVIV
;
A
#
# COMPACT_ATOMS: atom_id res chain seq x y z
N MET A 1 -5.03 -20.51 18.84
CA MET A 1 -5.62 -19.37 18.10
C MET A 1 -5.19 -19.54 16.66
N SER A 2 -6.11 -19.66 15.71
CA SER A 2 -5.73 -19.73 14.29
C SER A 2 -5.01 -18.42 13.94
N THR A 3 -3.76 -18.50 13.50
CA THR A 3 -2.98 -17.33 13.09
C THR A 3 -3.60 -16.77 11.82
N THR A 4 -4.13 -15.55 11.88
CA THR A 4 -4.73 -14.87 10.73
C THR A 4 -3.78 -13.80 10.22
N GLN A 5 -3.72 -13.61 8.91
CA GLN A 5 -2.85 -12.62 8.27
C GLN A 5 -3.61 -11.34 7.91
N LEU A 6 -3.01 -10.19 8.21
CA LEU A 6 -3.52 -8.88 7.80
C LEU A 6 -3.20 -8.66 6.31
N LEU A 7 -4.22 -8.34 5.51
CA LEU A 7 -4.07 -8.04 4.09
C LEU A 7 -4.16 -6.55 3.80
N GLN A 8 -5.11 -5.87 4.44
CA GLN A 8 -5.35 -4.45 4.28
C GLN A 8 -6.09 -3.88 5.49
N ARG A 9 -5.75 -2.68 5.93
CA ARG A 9 -6.53 -1.95 6.96
C ARG A 9 -7.53 -1.00 6.30
N LEU A 10 -8.66 -0.82 6.98
CA LEU A 10 -9.64 0.21 6.72
C LEU A 10 -9.30 1.40 7.63
N VAL A 11 -8.65 2.40 7.05
CA VAL A 11 -8.17 3.59 7.75
C VAL A 11 -9.21 4.70 7.59
N LEU A 12 -9.51 5.39 8.68
CA LEU A 12 -10.38 6.57 8.66
C LEU A 12 -9.54 7.84 8.59
N PRO A 13 -10.00 8.88 7.87
CA PRO A 13 -9.34 10.16 7.89
C PRO A 13 -9.47 10.80 9.27
N THR A 14 -8.42 11.53 9.68
CA THR A 14 -8.46 12.37 10.86
C THR A 14 -8.90 13.80 10.47
N PRO A 15 -9.20 14.67 11.44
CA PRO A 15 -9.49 16.08 11.14
C PRO A 15 -8.37 16.83 10.40
N THR A 16 -7.14 16.29 10.41
CA THR A 16 -5.97 16.88 9.72
C THR A 16 -5.62 16.17 8.42
N THR A 17 -6.36 15.12 8.03
CA THR A 17 -6.12 14.44 6.75
C THR A 17 -6.46 15.40 5.60
N PRO A 18 -5.51 15.71 4.70
CA PRO A 18 -5.74 16.67 3.61
C PRO A 18 -6.87 16.23 2.68
N GLU A 19 -6.88 14.93 2.30
CA GLU A 19 -7.83 14.38 1.35
C GLU A 19 -8.63 13.21 1.95
N PRO A 20 -9.67 13.50 2.77
CA PRO A 20 -10.42 12.47 3.48
C PRO A 20 -11.19 11.52 2.53
N LEU A 21 -11.54 12.00 1.33
CA LEU A 21 -12.27 11.23 0.32
C LEU A 21 -11.45 10.10 -0.32
N LEU A 22 -10.14 10.07 -0.11
CA LEU A 22 -9.31 8.91 -0.48
C LEU A 22 -9.52 7.74 0.48
N TYR A 23 -9.96 8.00 1.72
CA TYR A 23 -10.07 7.01 2.80
C TYR A 23 -11.50 6.55 3.02
N ALA A 24 -12.46 7.47 3.16
CA ALA A 24 -13.85 7.11 3.41
C ALA A 24 -14.84 8.20 2.98
N ARG A 25 -16.10 7.81 2.75
CA ARG A 25 -17.23 8.72 2.50
C ARG A 25 -18.27 8.61 3.58
N THR A 26 -18.94 9.71 3.87
CA THR A 26 -20.10 9.74 4.75
C THR A 26 -21.32 10.34 4.05
N THR A 27 -22.50 9.85 4.38
CA THR A 27 -23.78 10.43 3.96
C THR A 27 -24.69 10.56 5.18
N GLY A 28 -25.51 11.63 5.24
CA GLY A 28 -26.31 11.95 6.42
C GLY A 28 -25.49 12.65 7.50
N GLU A 29 -26.00 12.65 8.74
CA GLU A 29 -25.35 13.32 9.86
C GLU A 29 -24.22 12.45 10.45
N ALA A 30 -22.98 12.79 10.10
CA ALA A 30 -21.77 12.11 10.54
C ALA A 30 -20.72 13.11 11.05
N LYS A 31 -20.04 12.77 12.15
CA LYS A 31 -19.00 13.60 12.77
C LYS A 31 -17.68 12.83 12.84
N VAL A 32 -16.65 13.35 12.19
CA VAL A 32 -15.27 12.87 12.37
C VAL A 32 -14.79 13.30 13.75
N VAL A 33 -14.30 12.34 14.53
CA VAL A 33 -13.74 12.53 15.87
C VAL A 33 -12.31 11.99 15.91
N PRO A 34 -11.47 12.37 16.89
CA PRO A 34 -10.15 11.76 17.03
C PRO A 34 -10.25 10.23 17.09
N GLY A 35 -9.65 9.55 16.11
CA GLY A 35 -9.61 8.09 16.02
C GLY A 35 -10.86 7.41 15.45
N GLY A 36 -11.88 8.15 14.98
CA GLY A 36 -13.08 7.50 14.42
C GLY A 36 -14.12 8.45 13.82
N VAL A 37 -15.29 7.87 13.51
CA VAL A 37 -16.46 8.60 12.99
C VAL A 37 -17.69 8.18 13.80
N VAL A 38 -18.50 9.17 14.18
CA VAL A 38 -19.80 8.98 14.83
C VAL A 38 -20.91 9.25 13.82
N LEU A 39 -21.80 8.28 13.63
CA LEU A 39 -22.93 8.32 12.70
C LEU A 39 -24.23 8.44 13.50
N GLN A 40 -25.08 9.40 13.16
CA GLN A 40 -26.44 9.47 13.70
C GLN A 40 -27.40 8.56 12.91
N ALA A 41 -28.59 8.31 13.44
CA ALA A 41 -29.59 7.45 12.81
C ALA A 41 -29.83 7.84 11.33
N GLY A 42 -29.74 6.86 10.42
CA GLY A 42 -29.86 7.05 8.96
C GLY A 42 -28.55 7.44 8.25
N ALA A 43 -27.49 7.80 8.99
CA ALA A 43 -26.20 8.11 8.40
C ALA A 43 -25.41 6.85 8.03
N THR A 44 -24.49 7.00 7.08
CA THR A 44 -23.68 5.90 6.54
C THR A 44 -22.22 6.33 6.43
N LEU A 45 -21.32 5.39 6.70
CA LEU A 45 -19.88 5.42 6.41
C LEU A 45 -19.59 4.36 5.32
N SER A 46 -18.87 4.74 4.28
CA SER A 46 -18.52 3.85 3.15
C SER A 46 -17.02 3.91 2.86
N PHE A 47 -16.43 2.75 2.61
CA PHE A 47 -15.04 2.58 2.18
C PHE A 47 -14.94 2.34 0.65
N ASP A 48 -15.88 2.89 -0.13
CA ASP A 48 -15.87 2.90 -1.60
C ASP A 48 -14.95 4.00 -2.17
N THR A 49 -13.72 3.99 -1.68
CA THR A 49 -12.68 5.01 -1.89
C THR A 49 -11.38 4.33 -2.29
N SER A 50 -10.47 5.07 -2.92
CA SER A 50 -9.24 4.51 -3.49
C SER A 50 -8.35 3.80 -2.45
N PHE A 51 -8.38 4.22 -1.18
CA PHE A 51 -7.72 3.52 -0.08
C PHE A 51 -8.65 2.60 0.71
N GLY A 52 -9.96 2.71 0.58
CA GLY A 52 -10.92 1.88 1.33
C GLY A 52 -11.23 0.53 0.69
N VAL A 53 -11.25 0.47 -0.65
CA VAL A 53 -11.67 -0.72 -1.40
C VAL A 53 -10.67 -1.86 -1.29
N PHE A 54 -11.17 -3.09 -1.37
CA PHE A 54 -10.39 -4.31 -1.54
C PHE A 54 -10.65 -4.89 -2.94
N HIS A 55 -9.67 -4.85 -3.82
CA HIS A 55 -9.79 -5.32 -5.21
C HIS A 55 -9.74 -6.85 -5.31
N VAL A 56 -10.79 -7.53 -4.87
CA VAL A 56 -10.86 -9.00 -4.84
C VAL A 56 -10.53 -9.63 -6.20
N GLY A 57 -10.90 -9.01 -7.32
CA GLY A 57 -10.56 -9.47 -8.66
C GLY A 57 -9.05 -9.46 -8.92
N ARG A 58 -8.36 -8.38 -8.54
CA ARG A 58 -6.89 -8.28 -8.61
C ARG A 58 -6.20 -9.25 -7.65
N TRP A 59 -6.68 -9.36 -6.41
CA TRP A 59 -6.17 -10.36 -5.46
C TRP A 59 -6.35 -11.79 -5.97
N ARG A 60 -7.48 -12.12 -6.60
CA ARG A 60 -7.72 -13.40 -7.27
C ARG A 60 -6.71 -13.64 -8.39
N ARG A 61 -6.41 -12.64 -9.22
CA ARG A 61 -5.43 -12.77 -10.32
C ARG A 61 -3.99 -12.93 -9.81
N LEU A 62 -3.62 -12.20 -8.77
CA LEU A 62 -2.22 -12.08 -8.34
C LEU A 62 -1.81 -12.99 -7.19
N THR A 63 -2.76 -13.49 -6.38
CA THR A 63 -2.45 -14.18 -5.12
C THR A 63 -3.13 -15.53 -4.98
N THR A 64 -2.62 -16.35 -4.06
CA THR A 64 -3.16 -17.66 -3.67
C THR A 64 -4.19 -17.58 -2.52
N ILE A 65 -4.64 -16.38 -2.13
CA ILE A 65 -5.64 -16.21 -1.06
C ILE A 65 -6.96 -16.84 -1.49
N ASP A 66 -7.52 -17.67 -0.61
CA ASP A 66 -8.79 -18.36 -0.73
C ASP A 66 -9.80 -17.78 0.27
N ALA A 67 -9.48 -17.85 1.57
CA ALA A 67 -10.35 -17.41 2.64
C ALA A 67 -10.11 -15.92 2.95
N LEU A 68 -11.16 -15.13 2.77
CA LEU A 68 -11.17 -13.70 3.06
C LEU A 68 -12.30 -13.37 4.02
N TYR A 69 -12.02 -12.49 4.97
CA TYR A 69 -13.01 -11.92 5.86
C TYR A 69 -12.60 -10.50 6.24
N VAL A 70 -13.53 -9.73 6.78
CA VAL A 70 -13.25 -8.38 7.30
C VAL A 70 -13.67 -8.28 8.75
N SER A 71 -12.79 -7.76 9.59
CA SER A 71 -13.09 -7.36 10.97
C SER A 71 -13.39 -5.86 10.97
N VAL A 72 -14.63 -5.47 11.17
CA VAL A 72 -15.06 -4.07 11.23
C VAL A 72 -15.16 -3.62 12.69
N ARG A 73 -14.41 -2.58 13.07
CA ARG A 73 -14.45 -2.00 14.42
C ARG A 73 -15.53 -0.92 14.48
N ALA A 74 -16.72 -1.31 14.92
CA ALA A 74 -17.86 -0.42 15.07
C ALA A 74 -18.81 -0.92 16.16
N SER A 75 -19.48 0.01 16.86
CA SER A 75 -20.48 -0.30 17.90
C SER A 75 -21.64 0.68 17.86
N GLY A 76 -22.85 0.21 18.15
CA GLY A 76 -24.03 1.06 18.21
C GLY A 76 -25.28 0.41 17.63
N LEU A 77 -26.27 1.22 17.29
CA LEU A 77 -27.54 0.77 16.71
C LEU A 77 -27.45 0.81 15.18
N GLY A 78 -26.75 -0.16 14.61
CA GLY A 78 -26.50 -0.21 13.18
C GLY A 78 -26.04 -1.57 12.67
N VAL A 79 -25.64 -1.59 11.40
CA VAL A 79 -25.22 -2.78 10.67
C VAL A 79 -23.92 -2.51 9.92
N ALA A 80 -23.03 -3.50 9.89
CA ALA A 80 -21.88 -3.53 8.98
C ALA A 80 -22.23 -4.44 7.80
N GLU A 81 -21.87 -4.01 6.59
CA GLU A 81 -22.13 -4.70 5.33
C GLU A 81 -20.84 -4.78 4.53
N VAL A 82 -20.64 -5.91 3.84
CA VAL A 82 -19.70 -5.98 2.71
C VAL A 82 -20.51 -5.87 1.43
N VAL A 83 -20.18 -4.87 0.64
CA VAL A 83 -20.76 -4.64 -0.68
C VAL A 83 -19.77 -5.10 -1.75
N ALA A 84 -20.23 -5.96 -2.64
CA ALA A 84 -19.48 -6.41 -3.80
C ALA A 84 -19.89 -5.65 -5.05
N VAL A 85 -18.90 -5.34 -5.89
CA VAL A 85 -19.08 -4.63 -7.16
C VAL A 85 -18.66 -5.54 -8.32
N THR A 86 -19.58 -5.72 -9.27
CA THR A 86 -19.33 -6.43 -10.55
C THR A 86 -19.80 -5.54 -11.70
N GLY A 87 -18.86 -4.96 -12.45
CA GLY A 87 -19.19 -3.93 -13.45
C GLY A 87 -19.88 -2.73 -12.77
N SER A 88 -21.12 -2.43 -13.18
CA SER A 88 -21.95 -1.37 -12.59
C SER A 88 -22.94 -1.86 -11.53
N THR A 89 -22.91 -3.17 -11.19
CA THR A 89 -23.85 -3.77 -10.24
C THR A 89 -23.24 -3.88 -8.84
N GLU A 90 -24.06 -3.63 -7.82
CA GLU A 90 -23.68 -3.74 -6.42
C GLU A 90 -24.60 -4.70 -5.67
N GLU A 91 -24.00 -5.53 -4.82
CA GLU A 91 -24.71 -6.54 -4.02
C GLU A 91 -24.15 -6.58 -2.60
N VAL A 92 -25.02 -6.66 -1.59
CA VAL A 92 -24.58 -6.92 -0.22
C VAL A 92 -24.37 -8.43 -0.06
N ILE A 93 -23.11 -8.85 0.08
CA ILE A 93 -22.72 -10.26 0.12
C ILE A 93 -22.48 -10.79 1.55
N ALA A 94 -22.34 -9.89 2.52
CA ALA A 94 -22.26 -10.22 3.94
C ALA A 94 -22.80 -9.05 4.77
N SER A 95 -23.45 -9.36 5.89
CA SER A 95 -24.02 -8.35 6.78
C SER A 95 -24.04 -8.87 8.23
N ALA A 96 -23.83 -7.98 9.19
CA ALA A 96 -23.89 -8.30 10.61
C ALA A 96 -24.32 -7.08 11.45
N ASP A 97 -25.19 -7.32 12.43
CA ASP A 97 -25.57 -6.30 13.40
C ASP A 97 -24.36 -5.89 14.24
N LEU A 98 -24.27 -4.60 14.56
CA LEU A 98 -23.18 -4.08 15.37
C LEU A 98 -23.37 -4.43 16.85
N PRO A 99 -22.28 -4.75 17.57
CA PRO A 99 -22.33 -4.94 19.01
C PRO A 99 -22.76 -3.65 19.72
N ARG A 100 -23.57 -3.80 20.77
CA ARG A 100 -24.01 -2.70 21.64
C ARG A 100 -23.07 -2.61 22.84
N GLY A 101 -22.50 -1.44 23.11
CA GLY A 101 -21.66 -1.24 24.30
C GLY A 101 -21.12 0.18 24.41
N GLY A 102 -21.18 0.76 25.62
CA GLY A 102 -20.61 2.08 25.91
C GLY A 102 -19.19 1.93 26.45
N GLY A 103 -18.18 2.25 25.64
CA GLY A 103 -16.80 2.31 26.14
C GLY A 103 -15.72 2.28 25.07
N SER A 104 -15.91 1.54 23.97
CA SER A 104 -15.04 1.51 22.77
C SER A 104 -15.68 0.63 21.70
N PRO A 105 -15.48 0.89 20.39
CA PRO A 105 -15.99 0.01 19.34
C PRO A 105 -15.39 -1.39 19.43
N ASN A 106 -16.26 -2.40 19.44
CA ASN A 106 -15.87 -3.80 19.31
C ASN A 106 -15.75 -4.18 17.82
N SER A 107 -15.05 -5.28 17.54
CA SER A 107 -15.00 -5.84 16.19
C SER A 107 -16.18 -6.76 15.92
N VAL A 108 -16.74 -6.66 14.71
CA VAL A 108 -17.61 -7.67 14.11
C VAL A 108 -16.92 -8.25 12.87
N GLU A 109 -16.93 -9.58 12.75
CA GLU A 109 -16.32 -10.27 11.61
C GLU A 109 -17.38 -10.63 10.57
N LEU A 110 -17.10 -10.31 9.30
CA LEU A 110 -17.93 -10.69 8.15
C LEU A 110 -17.11 -11.56 7.21
N CYS A 111 -17.52 -12.83 7.06
CA CYS A 111 -16.97 -13.73 6.07
C CYS A 111 -17.54 -13.40 4.68
N VAL A 112 -16.70 -13.44 3.65
CA VAL A 112 -17.10 -13.20 2.27
C VAL A 112 -16.89 -14.47 1.43
N PRO A 113 -17.46 -14.55 0.21
CA PRO A 113 -17.20 -15.67 -0.69
C PRO A 113 -15.71 -15.87 -0.94
N ASN A 114 -15.30 -17.12 -1.14
CA ASN A 114 -13.92 -17.50 -1.45
C ASN A 114 -13.40 -16.68 -2.64
N VAL A 115 -12.18 -16.15 -2.49
CA VAL A 115 -11.57 -15.21 -3.45
C VAL A 115 -11.34 -15.86 -4.81
N GLN A 116 -10.89 -17.12 -4.86
CA GLN A 116 -10.60 -17.81 -6.10
C GLN A 116 -11.86 -18.20 -6.88
N THR A 117 -12.98 -18.44 -6.21
CA THR A 117 -14.27 -18.76 -6.85
C THR A 117 -15.16 -17.54 -7.09
N SER A 118 -14.87 -16.39 -6.47
CA SER A 118 -15.65 -15.17 -6.64
C SER A 118 -15.56 -14.63 -8.07
N HIS A 119 -16.65 -14.05 -8.57
CA HIS A 119 -16.70 -13.34 -9.85
C HIS A 119 -16.71 -11.81 -9.69
N HIS A 120 -16.71 -11.33 -8.45
CA HIS A 120 -16.71 -9.90 -8.16
C HIS A 120 -15.35 -9.28 -8.48
N GLY A 121 -15.36 -7.97 -8.74
CA GLY A 121 -14.15 -7.18 -9.00
C GLY A 121 -13.62 -6.51 -7.74
N THR A 122 -14.52 -5.88 -6.97
CA THR A 122 -14.15 -5.08 -5.80
C THR A 122 -15.09 -5.35 -4.65
N TYR A 123 -14.57 -5.36 -3.42
CA TYR A 123 -15.34 -5.32 -2.19
C TYR A 123 -15.08 -4.02 -1.46
N PHE A 124 -16.10 -3.47 -0.80
CA PHE A 124 -15.93 -2.41 0.17
C PHE A 124 -16.83 -2.63 1.39
N VAL A 125 -16.44 -2.03 2.51
CA VAL A 125 -17.24 -2.05 3.74
C VAL A 125 -18.14 -0.83 3.79
N ARG A 126 -19.39 -1.05 4.22
CA ARG A 126 -20.35 -0.01 4.52
C ARG A 126 -20.89 -0.20 5.93
N VAL A 127 -20.92 0.87 6.72
CA VAL A 127 -21.49 0.89 8.08
C VAL A 127 -22.67 1.85 8.09
N ARG A 128 -23.84 1.37 8.52
CA ARG A 128 -25.08 2.16 8.54
C ARG A 128 -25.63 2.24 9.95
N ALA A 129 -25.90 3.47 10.40
CA ALA A 129 -26.69 3.71 11.60
C ALA A 129 -28.18 3.56 11.26
N THR A 130 -28.89 2.72 12.02
CA THR A 130 -30.30 2.36 11.72
C THR A 130 -31.25 3.22 12.53
N THR A 131 -31.37 2.95 13.83
CA THR A 131 -32.30 3.61 14.74
C THR A 131 -31.63 4.49 15.78
N GLY A 132 -30.29 4.49 15.84
CA GLY A 132 -29.53 5.34 16.75
C GLY A 132 -28.06 5.43 16.36
N GLU A 133 -27.26 5.95 17.28
CA GLU A 133 -25.87 6.29 17.02
C GLU A 133 -24.99 5.04 16.80
N VAL A 134 -24.01 5.18 15.90
CA VAL A 134 -22.92 4.24 15.67
C VAL A 134 -21.57 4.95 15.75
N CYS A 135 -20.63 4.37 16.46
CA CYS A 135 -19.23 4.80 16.46
C CYS A 135 -18.38 3.76 15.71
N ALA A 136 -17.60 4.20 14.72
CA ALA A 136 -16.71 3.36 13.92
C ALA A 136 -15.27 3.87 13.97
N THR A 137 -14.30 2.97 14.10
CA THR A 137 -12.85 3.27 14.21
C THR A 137 -12.01 2.56 13.15
N GLY A 138 -12.65 2.03 12.11
CA GLY A 138 -12.01 1.37 10.98
C GLY A 138 -12.22 -0.14 10.99
N GLY A 139 -11.23 -0.89 10.53
CA GLY A 139 -11.32 -2.34 10.38
C GLY A 139 -10.16 -2.92 9.59
N GLU A 140 -10.22 -4.21 9.28
CA GLU A 140 -9.13 -4.97 8.67
C GLU A 140 -9.66 -6.08 7.78
N TRP A 141 -9.22 -6.10 6.52
CA TRP A 141 -9.31 -7.27 5.65
C TRP A 141 -8.22 -8.26 6.04
N ARG A 142 -8.64 -9.50 6.30
CA ARG A 142 -7.79 -10.57 6.82
C ARG A 142 -8.05 -11.88 6.09
N SER A 143 -7.05 -12.74 6.12
CA SER A 143 -7.18 -14.12 5.65
C SER A 143 -6.79 -15.11 6.76
N SER A 144 -7.52 -16.22 6.80
CA SER A 144 -7.18 -17.37 7.64
C SER A 144 -6.24 -18.36 6.95
N ASP A 145 -5.90 -18.12 5.68
CA ASP A 145 -4.97 -18.97 4.94
C ASP A 145 -3.57 -18.87 5.54
N PRO A 146 -2.79 -19.95 5.50
CA PRO A 146 -1.40 -19.90 5.92
C PRO A 146 -0.60 -18.94 5.04
N ILE A 147 0.31 -18.20 5.65
CA ILE A 147 1.27 -17.36 4.92
C ILE A 147 2.08 -18.26 3.98
N SER A 148 2.03 -17.99 2.67
CA SER A 148 2.59 -18.90 1.66
C SER A 148 4.12 -18.83 1.57
N ARG A 149 4.72 -17.71 1.96
CA ARG A 149 6.19 -17.54 2.02
C ARG A 149 6.64 -16.56 3.09
N ASP A 150 7.81 -16.78 3.64
CA ASP A 150 8.46 -15.80 4.51
C ASP A 150 8.94 -14.61 3.67
N VAL A 151 8.56 -13.40 4.08
CA VAL A 151 8.92 -12.15 3.41
C VAL A 151 9.61 -11.26 4.42
N ARG A 152 10.84 -10.89 4.08
CA ARG A 152 11.68 -9.90 4.76
C ARG A 152 12.00 -8.81 3.75
N LEU A 153 11.50 -7.61 4.00
CA LEU A 153 11.57 -6.45 3.10
C LEU A 153 12.60 -5.45 3.62
N SER A 154 13.56 -5.07 2.77
CA SER A 154 14.48 -3.97 3.08
C SER A 154 14.23 -2.78 2.17
N LEU A 155 13.93 -1.64 2.78
CA LEU A 155 13.89 -0.37 2.08
C LEU A 155 15.33 0.08 1.82
N SER A 156 15.61 0.54 0.61
CA SER A 156 16.89 1.11 0.22
C SER A 156 16.64 2.53 -0.26
N ILE A 157 17.00 3.50 0.58
CA ILE A 157 16.77 4.93 0.36
C ILE A 157 18.12 5.59 0.08
N THR A 158 18.24 6.28 -1.04
CA THR A 158 19.43 7.08 -1.37
C THR A 158 19.17 8.53 -0.99
N THR A 159 20.09 9.18 -0.28
CA THR A 159 19.94 10.60 0.09
C THR A 159 21.20 11.41 -0.20
N PHE A 160 21.01 12.70 -0.53
CA PHE A 160 22.08 13.69 -0.72
C PHE A 160 21.59 15.08 -0.28
N ASN A 161 22.09 15.58 0.86
CA ASN A 161 21.74 16.90 1.41
C ASN A 161 20.23 17.14 1.64
N ARG A 162 19.49 16.10 2.05
CA ARG A 162 18.04 16.13 2.32
C ARG A 162 17.71 15.49 3.68
N GLN A 163 18.49 15.82 4.70
CA GLN A 163 18.48 15.16 6.01
C GLN A 163 17.09 15.21 6.67
N ASP A 164 16.38 16.33 6.57
CA ASP A 164 15.06 16.48 7.19
C ASP A 164 14.01 15.57 6.55
N TYR A 165 14.04 15.43 5.21
CA TYR A 165 13.15 14.54 4.47
C TYR A 165 13.42 13.08 4.80
N VAL A 166 14.67 12.63 4.64
CA VAL A 166 15.03 11.23 4.91
C VAL A 166 14.77 10.85 6.38
N ARG A 167 15.02 11.75 7.35
CA ARG A 167 14.69 11.50 8.76
C ARG A 167 13.20 11.29 8.97
N LYS A 168 12.36 12.15 8.41
CA LYS A 168 10.90 12.03 8.51
C LYS A 168 10.42 10.69 7.94
N THR A 169 10.91 10.34 6.76
CA THR A 169 10.56 9.08 6.06
C THR A 169 11.02 7.85 6.83
N VAL A 170 12.26 7.85 7.34
CA VAL A 170 12.80 6.74 8.14
C VAL A 170 12.02 6.58 9.45
N HIS A 171 11.75 7.67 10.18
CA HIS A 171 10.93 7.59 11.41
C HIS A 171 9.54 7.02 11.13
N ALA A 172 8.87 7.47 10.05
CA ALA A 172 7.58 6.91 9.67
C ALA A 172 7.65 5.40 9.43
N VAL A 173 8.69 4.90 8.75
CA VAL A 173 8.85 3.46 8.49
C VAL A 173 9.14 2.69 9.78
N LEU A 174 9.99 3.22 10.67
CA LEU A 174 10.30 2.61 11.97
C LEU A 174 9.06 2.57 12.89
N ASP A 175 8.23 3.61 12.86
CA ASP A 175 6.95 3.63 13.58
C ASP A 175 6.01 2.55 13.04
N LEU A 176 5.93 2.37 11.71
CA LEU A 176 5.11 1.31 11.10
C LEU A 176 5.61 -0.09 11.46
N GLU A 177 6.92 -0.30 11.41
CA GLU A 177 7.56 -1.57 11.78
C GLU A 177 7.27 -1.92 13.26
N SER A 178 7.37 -0.93 14.15
CA SER A 178 7.17 -1.14 15.58
C SER A 178 5.71 -1.21 16.02
N THR A 179 4.76 -0.68 15.24
CA THR A 179 3.33 -0.63 15.61
C THR A 179 2.47 -1.66 14.87
N ILE A 180 2.87 -2.11 13.68
CA ILE A 180 2.10 -3.05 12.87
C ILE A 180 2.72 -4.44 12.95
N GLU A 181 2.00 -5.37 13.57
CA GLU A 181 2.48 -6.73 13.81
C GLU A 181 2.87 -7.48 12.53
N SER A 182 2.20 -7.20 11.40
CA SER A 182 2.54 -7.82 10.13
C SER A 182 3.87 -7.34 9.53
N LEU A 183 4.43 -6.22 10.03
CA LEU A 183 5.68 -5.61 9.59
C LEU A 183 6.83 -5.82 10.58
N ARG A 184 6.51 -5.96 11.87
CA ARG A 184 7.46 -6.21 12.95
C ARG A 184 8.44 -7.33 12.63
N ASP A 185 9.73 -7.09 12.85
CA ASP A 185 10.86 -7.99 12.58
C ASP A 185 11.00 -8.43 11.10
N LYS A 186 10.18 -7.87 10.21
CA LYS A 186 10.11 -8.21 8.78
C LYS A 186 10.43 -7.04 7.87
N VAL A 187 10.55 -5.83 8.40
CA VAL A 187 10.96 -4.63 7.68
C VAL A 187 12.27 -4.09 8.22
N ARG A 188 13.19 -3.70 7.34
CA ARG A 188 14.41 -2.96 7.68
C ARG A 188 14.60 -1.79 6.74
N VAL A 189 15.34 -0.78 7.19
CA VAL A 189 15.69 0.39 6.39
C VAL A 189 17.20 0.46 6.22
N LEU A 190 17.64 0.65 4.98
CA LEU A 190 19.01 0.96 4.63
C LEU A 190 19.03 2.33 3.96
N VAL A 191 19.79 3.26 4.54
CA VAL A 191 20.02 4.60 3.99
C VAL A 191 21.42 4.64 3.40
N VAL A 192 21.52 4.92 2.10
CA VAL A 192 22.78 5.24 1.43
C VAL A 192 22.96 6.75 1.44
N ASP A 193 23.87 7.22 2.28
CA ASP A 193 24.18 8.64 2.42
C ASP A 193 25.31 9.05 1.47
N ASN A 194 24.94 9.65 0.33
CA ASN A 194 25.88 10.13 -0.68
C ASN A 194 26.60 11.42 -0.27
N ALA A 195 26.18 12.08 0.83
CA ALA A 195 26.76 13.31 1.33
C ALA A 195 27.58 13.12 2.62
N ARG A 196 27.45 11.97 3.29
CA ARG A 196 28.17 11.58 4.51
C ARG A 196 27.95 12.57 5.66
N ASN A 197 26.72 12.99 5.82
CA ASN A 197 26.31 14.01 6.77
C ASN A 197 24.93 13.75 7.39
N VAL A 198 24.32 12.57 7.19
CA VAL A 198 23.08 12.19 7.85
C VAL A 198 23.35 11.51 9.18
N THR A 199 22.54 11.85 10.17
CA THR A 199 22.49 11.20 11.48
C THR A 199 21.04 10.97 11.86
N PHE A 200 20.75 9.86 12.52
CA PHE A 200 19.40 9.52 13.00
C PHE A 200 19.42 9.41 14.52
N ASP A 201 18.37 9.94 15.15
CA ASP A 201 18.10 9.74 16.58
C ASP A 201 17.23 8.50 16.75
N ALA A 202 17.82 7.33 16.50
CA ALA A 202 17.15 6.04 16.59
C ALA A 202 17.83 5.17 17.66
N ALA A 203 17.05 4.28 18.28
CA ALA A 203 17.60 3.32 19.22
C ALA A 203 18.72 2.48 18.56
N PRO A 204 19.76 2.06 19.30
CA PRO A 204 20.88 1.30 18.72
C PRO A 204 20.48 -0.03 18.06
N ASP A 205 19.36 -0.61 18.47
CA ASP A 205 18.77 -1.84 17.97
C ASP A 205 17.64 -1.61 16.94
N ALA A 206 17.38 -0.35 16.58
CA ALA A 206 16.42 -0.03 15.53
C ALA A 206 16.79 -0.75 14.22
N PRO A 207 15.82 -1.21 13.43
CA PRO A 207 16.05 -1.90 12.16
C PRO A 207 16.51 -0.94 11.04
N LEU A 208 17.53 -0.12 11.31
CA LEU A 208 18.08 0.92 10.47
C LEU A 208 19.59 0.68 10.27
N THR A 209 20.07 0.82 9.04
CA THR A 209 21.50 0.82 8.70
C THR A 209 21.81 2.01 7.83
N VAL A 210 22.87 2.75 8.15
CA VAL A 210 23.36 3.86 7.34
C VAL A 210 24.68 3.48 6.70
N VAL A 211 24.78 3.67 5.39
CA VAL A 211 25.97 3.39 4.60
C VAL A 211 26.46 4.69 3.99
N GLU A 212 27.64 5.14 4.41
CA GLU A 212 28.30 6.27 3.77
C GLU A 212 28.76 5.90 2.36
N ASN A 213 28.50 6.80 1.42
CA ASN A 213 28.85 6.61 0.02
C ASN A 213 29.47 7.89 -0.56
N GLY A 214 30.22 7.76 -1.67
CA GLY A 214 30.54 8.94 -2.47
C GLY A 214 29.30 9.43 -3.22
N ASN A 215 29.28 10.69 -3.66
CA ASN A 215 28.21 11.14 -4.54
C ASN A 215 28.34 10.51 -5.92
N LEU A 216 27.63 9.40 -6.11
CA LEU A 216 27.54 8.66 -7.37
C LEU A 216 26.15 8.81 -8.01
N GLY A 217 25.42 9.87 -7.62
CA GLY A 217 24.06 10.13 -8.06
C GLY A 217 23.05 9.10 -7.54
N GLY A 218 21.83 9.14 -8.09
CA GLY A 218 20.72 8.26 -7.68
C GLY A 218 21.02 6.79 -7.98
N ALA A 219 21.43 6.52 -9.23
CA ALA A 219 21.74 5.17 -9.69
C ALA A 219 22.85 4.51 -8.85
N GLY A 220 23.93 5.25 -8.56
CA GLY A 220 25.02 4.75 -7.73
C GLY A 220 24.62 4.51 -6.28
N GLY A 221 23.69 5.31 -5.74
CA GLY A 221 23.13 5.10 -4.41
C GLY A 221 22.26 3.85 -4.33
N PHE A 222 21.29 3.70 -5.25
CA PHE A 222 20.44 2.51 -5.31
C PHE A 222 21.25 1.23 -5.59
N ALA A 223 22.25 1.30 -6.48
CA ALA A 223 23.18 0.20 -6.70
C ALA A 223 23.94 -0.17 -5.42
N ARG A 224 24.47 0.83 -4.70
CA ARG A 224 25.18 0.59 -3.45
C ARG A 224 24.27 -0.06 -2.41
N GLY A 225 23.04 0.43 -2.26
CA GLY A 225 22.06 -0.13 -1.35
C GLY A 225 21.75 -1.59 -1.66
N LEU A 226 21.46 -1.90 -2.93
CA LEU A 226 21.21 -3.28 -3.37
C LEU A 226 22.41 -4.22 -3.12
N MET A 227 23.63 -3.74 -3.35
CA MET A 227 24.86 -4.51 -3.08
C MET A 227 25.02 -4.84 -1.58
N GLU A 228 24.78 -3.88 -0.70
CA GLU A 228 24.87 -4.09 0.75
C GLU A 228 23.76 -5.03 1.26
N LEU A 229 22.54 -4.89 0.74
CA LEU A 229 21.44 -5.80 1.08
C LEU A 229 21.71 -7.24 0.64
N ARG A 230 22.25 -7.44 -0.57
CA ARG A 230 22.67 -8.76 -1.07
C ARG A 230 23.78 -9.35 -0.21
N LYS A 231 24.77 -8.54 0.17
CA LYS A 231 25.88 -8.97 1.04
C LYS A 231 25.40 -9.36 2.45
N ALA A 232 24.44 -8.64 3.01
CA ALA A 232 23.87 -8.93 4.32
C ALA A 232 23.04 -10.23 4.34
N GLY A 233 22.44 -10.62 3.21
CA GLY A 233 21.73 -11.90 3.06
C GLY A 233 20.43 -12.02 3.87
N TRP A 234 19.95 -10.94 4.47
CA TRP A 234 18.72 -10.92 5.25
C TRP A 234 17.48 -10.65 4.37
N ALA A 235 17.56 -9.70 3.44
CA ALA A 235 16.41 -9.32 2.62
C ALA A 235 16.00 -10.46 1.68
N THR A 236 14.70 -10.69 1.55
CA THR A 236 14.10 -11.49 0.46
C THR A 236 13.58 -10.58 -0.65
N HIS A 237 13.16 -9.38 -0.28
CA HIS A 237 12.62 -8.37 -1.18
C HIS A 237 13.28 -7.02 -0.84
N VAL A 238 13.42 -6.18 -1.85
CA VAL A 238 13.94 -4.82 -1.74
C VAL A 238 12.85 -3.86 -2.16
N LEU A 239 12.71 -2.74 -1.45
CA LEU A 239 11.92 -1.58 -1.88
C LEU A 239 12.86 -0.41 -2.14
N PHE A 240 13.04 -0.05 -3.40
CA PHE A 240 13.64 1.23 -3.78
C PHE A 240 12.63 2.35 -3.55
N MET A 241 13.07 3.39 -2.86
CA MET A 241 12.22 4.50 -2.45
C MET A 241 13.06 5.78 -2.37
N ASP A 242 12.48 6.89 -2.83
CA ASP A 242 13.09 8.21 -2.73
C ASP A 242 13.05 8.76 -1.30
N ASP A 243 13.89 9.74 -1.00
CA ASP A 243 14.01 10.32 0.35
C ASP A 243 12.98 11.40 0.65
N ASP A 244 12.34 11.99 -0.37
CA ASP A 244 11.43 13.13 -0.28
C ASP A 244 9.96 12.82 -0.60
N ILE A 245 9.55 11.54 -0.52
CA ILE A 245 8.15 11.13 -0.66
C ILE A 245 7.35 11.22 0.65
N THR A 246 6.02 11.29 0.55
CA THR A 246 5.13 11.07 1.69
C THR A 246 4.57 9.65 1.62
N LEU A 247 5.15 8.74 2.41
CA LEU A 247 4.70 7.35 2.43
C LEU A 247 3.30 7.22 3.05
N GLU A 248 2.33 6.70 2.30
CA GLU A 248 1.08 6.19 2.85
C GLU A 248 1.35 4.89 3.63
N PRO A 249 1.12 4.85 4.96
CA PRO A 249 1.30 3.66 5.79
C PRO A 249 0.77 2.35 5.21
N GLU A 250 -0.40 2.43 4.59
CA GLU A 250 -1.08 1.26 4.04
C GLU A 250 -0.38 0.67 2.81
N ALA A 251 0.43 1.46 2.09
CA ALA A 251 1.21 0.98 0.96
C ALA A 251 2.16 -0.15 1.38
N LEU A 252 2.86 0.00 2.50
CA LEU A 252 3.79 -1.01 3.01
C LEU A 252 3.08 -2.29 3.48
N VAL A 253 1.92 -2.15 4.12
CA VAL A 253 1.08 -3.27 4.57
C VAL A 253 0.62 -4.10 3.37
N ARG A 254 0.05 -3.45 2.35
CA ARG A 254 -0.42 -4.12 1.13
C ARG A 254 0.71 -4.76 0.35
N THR A 255 1.85 -4.07 0.20
CA THR A 255 3.04 -4.63 -0.46
C THR A 255 3.51 -5.92 0.21
N MET A 256 3.63 -5.92 1.55
CA MET A 256 4.00 -7.11 2.30
C MET A 256 2.97 -8.24 2.16
N ALA A 257 1.68 -7.93 2.19
CA ALA A 257 0.62 -8.91 2.05
C ALA A 257 0.57 -9.53 0.64
N LEU A 258 0.80 -8.73 -0.41
CA LEU A 258 0.94 -9.23 -1.78
C LEU A 258 2.13 -10.18 -1.89
N PHE A 259 3.33 -9.79 -1.45
CA PHE A 259 4.50 -10.67 -1.54
C PHE A 259 4.32 -11.98 -0.79
N ARG A 260 3.68 -11.96 0.38
CA ARG A 260 3.43 -13.18 1.17
C ARG A 260 2.53 -14.20 0.48
N ASN A 261 1.70 -13.75 -0.46
CA ASN A 261 0.67 -14.57 -1.09
C ASN A 261 0.71 -14.57 -2.62
N ALA A 262 1.70 -13.94 -3.25
CA ALA A 262 1.73 -13.82 -4.72
C ALA A 262 1.80 -15.18 -5.42
N LYS A 263 1.11 -15.35 -6.54
CA LYS A 263 1.22 -16.54 -7.40
C LYS A 263 2.56 -16.59 -8.13
N ASP A 264 3.01 -15.45 -8.66
CA ASP A 264 4.32 -15.31 -9.29
C ASP A 264 5.38 -14.97 -8.23
N PRO A 265 6.43 -15.81 -8.04
CA PRO A 265 7.54 -15.47 -7.15
C PRO A 265 8.34 -14.25 -7.62
N LYS A 266 8.20 -13.83 -8.89
CA LYS A 266 8.86 -12.65 -9.46
C LYS A 266 8.03 -11.37 -9.35
N LEU A 267 6.82 -11.42 -8.77
CA LEU A 267 5.93 -10.27 -8.66
C LEU A 267 6.70 -9.05 -8.13
N CYS A 268 6.61 -7.94 -8.83
CA CYS A 268 7.06 -6.63 -8.38
C CYS A 268 5.85 -5.77 -8.05
N VAL A 269 5.98 -4.89 -7.06
CA VAL A 269 4.92 -3.97 -6.64
C VAL A 269 5.43 -2.55 -6.80
N HIS A 270 4.72 -1.75 -7.58
CA HIS A 270 5.01 -0.34 -7.77
C HIS A 270 3.93 0.51 -7.09
N GLY A 271 4.36 1.59 -6.47
CA GLY A 271 3.46 2.59 -5.88
C GLY A 271 3.18 3.67 -6.91
N ALA A 272 1.90 3.90 -7.21
CA ALA A 272 1.53 5.04 -8.04
C ALA A 272 1.93 6.35 -7.33
N MET A 273 2.36 7.35 -8.09
CA MET A 273 2.70 8.67 -7.58
C MET A 273 1.48 9.58 -7.64
N LEU A 274 1.15 10.26 -6.54
CA LEU A 274 0.23 11.39 -6.58
C LEU A 274 0.98 12.71 -6.79
N SER A 275 0.27 13.70 -7.29
CA SER A 275 0.77 15.07 -7.33
C SER A 275 0.89 15.63 -5.92
N GLU A 276 2.06 16.17 -5.56
CA GLU A 276 2.25 16.91 -4.31
C GLU A 276 1.34 18.16 -4.24
N GLU A 277 1.16 18.86 -5.37
CA GLU A 277 0.29 20.04 -5.47
C GLU A 277 -1.20 19.70 -5.38
N ARG A 278 -1.58 18.50 -5.87
CA ARG A 278 -2.95 18.00 -5.88
C ARG A 278 -2.95 16.57 -5.32
N PRO A 279 -2.96 16.40 -3.99
CA PRO A 279 -2.75 15.11 -3.29
C PRO A 279 -3.86 14.06 -3.51
N TRP A 280 -4.70 14.25 -4.52
CA TRP A 280 -5.74 13.34 -4.99
C TRP A 280 -5.58 12.93 -6.45
N LEU A 281 -4.72 13.60 -7.21
CA LEU A 281 -4.56 13.39 -8.65
C LEU A 281 -3.39 12.44 -8.90
N GLN A 282 -3.65 11.33 -9.56
CA GLN A 282 -2.60 10.39 -9.96
C GLN A 282 -1.72 11.01 -11.04
N PHE A 283 -0.44 11.17 -10.74
CA PHE A 283 0.54 11.67 -11.69
C PHE A 283 0.99 10.56 -12.64
N GLU A 284 1.31 9.38 -12.09
CA GLU A 284 1.78 8.21 -12.84
C GLU A 284 1.55 6.92 -12.03
N ALA A 285 1.05 5.86 -12.69
CA ALA A 285 0.88 4.53 -12.10
C ALA A 285 1.94 3.50 -12.55
N GLY A 286 2.73 3.84 -13.56
CA GLY A 286 3.77 3.02 -14.18
C GLY A 286 4.16 3.60 -15.54
N SER A 287 5.05 2.95 -16.27
CA SER A 287 5.55 3.48 -17.54
C SER A 287 5.74 2.42 -18.64
N GLU A 288 5.61 2.85 -19.89
CA GLU A 288 5.96 2.10 -21.10
C GLU A 288 7.13 2.74 -21.85
N TYR A 289 7.83 1.91 -22.63
CA TYR A 289 8.93 2.30 -23.50
C TYR A 289 8.55 2.13 -24.98
N SER A 290 8.24 3.25 -25.64
CA SER A 290 7.87 3.28 -27.05
C SER A 290 9.09 3.24 -27.97
N PHE A 291 9.44 2.04 -28.44
CA PHE A 291 10.57 1.83 -29.35
C PHE A 291 10.41 2.62 -30.66
N ARG A 292 11.48 3.31 -31.09
CA ARG A 292 11.53 4.22 -32.26
C ARG A 292 10.70 5.51 -32.15
N SER A 293 10.17 5.82 -30.98
CA SER A 293 9.58 7.15 -30.71
C SER A 293 10.67 8.20 -30.44
N ILE A 294 10.36 9.46 -30.79
CA ILE A 294 11.16 10.63 -30.37
C ILE A 294 11.04 10.86 -28.86
N TYR A 295 9.89 10.49 -28.29
CA TYR A 295 9.60 10.51 -26.85
C TYR A 295 9.30 9.06 -26.41
N PRO A 296 10.34 8.26 -26.14
CA PRO A 296 10.18 6.83 -25.88
C PRO A 296 9.63 6.55 -24.48
N LEU A 297 9.83 7.44 -23.51
CA LEU A 297 9.33 7.27 -22.15
C LEU A 297 7.88 7.79 -22.07
N GLN A 298 6.93 6.91 -21.79
CA GLN A 298 5.53 7.28 -21.66
C GLN A 298 4.95 6.79 -20.33
N ALA A 299 4.47 7.74 -19.54
CA ALA A 299 3.81 7.46 -18.28
C ALA A 299 2.38 6.96 -18.51
N LEU A 300 1.99 5.94 -17.76
CA LEU A 300 0.70 5.26 -17.80
C LEU A 300 -0.12 5.61 -16.54
N GLY A 301 -1.45 5.50 -16.65
CA GLY A 301 -2.37 5.79 -15.54
C GLY A 301 -2.21 7.22 -15.02
N ARG A 302 -2.38 8.21 -15.89
CA ARG A 302 -2.24 9.63 -15.54
C ARG A 302 -3.60 10.29 -15.40
N GLU A 303 -3.65 11.35 -14.61
CA GLU A 303 -4.78 12.27 -14.48
C GLU A 303 -6.07 11.65 -13.93
N ASP A 304 -5.97 10.48 -13.30
CA ASP A 304 -7.06 9.88 -12.54
C ASP A 304 -7.29 10.68 -11.25
N ASP A 305 -8.50 11.23 -11.08
CA ASP A 305 -8.92 11.81 -9.80
C ASP A 305 -9.34 10.69 -8.85
N LEU A 306 -8.48 10.36 -7.89
CA LEU A 306 -8.71 9.25 -6.97
C LEU A 306 -9.81 9.52 -5.94
N ARG A 307 -10.41 10.72 -5.92
CA ARG A 307 -11.63 11.02 -5.15
C ARG A 307 -12.87 10.60 -5.89
N HIS A 308 -12.79 10.19 -7.15
CA HIS A 308 -13.94 9.70 -7.89
C HIS A 308 -14.24 8.26 -7.51
N ARG A 309 -15.48 8.02 -7.07
CA ARG A 309 -15.93 6.69 -6.63
C ARG A 309 -15.81 5.65 -7.75
N GLU A 310 -16.15 6.04 -8.98
CA GLU A 310 -16.06 5.18 -10.17
C GLU A 310 -14.63 4.69 -10.44
N VAL A 311 -13.62 5.53 -10.20
CA VAL A 311 -12.20 5.15 -10.29
C VAL A 311 -11.84 4.17 -9.18
N ALA A 312 -12.27 4.45 -7.95
CA ALA A 312 -11.98 3.60 -6.80
C ALA A 312 -12.55 2.18 -6.93
N ILE A 313 -13.81 2.03 -7.35
CA ILE A 313 -14.49 0.72 -7.37
C ILE A 313 -14.18 -0.11 -8.62
N ALA A 314 -13.58 0.47 -9.64
CA ALA A 314 -13.28 -0.24 -10.89
C ALA A 314 -12.26 -1.37 -10.67
N ASP A 315 -12.59 -2.58 -11.11
CA ASP A 315 -11.63 -3.68 -11.26
C ASP A 315 -11.00 -3.64 -12.66
N ALA A 316 -10.20 -2.62 -12.91
CA ALA A 316 -9.47 -2.50 -14.17
C ALA A 316 -8.41 -3.62 -14.28
N PRO A 317 -8.27 -4.28 -15.45
CA PRO A 317 -7.17 -5.20 -15.71
C PRO A 317 -5.81 -4.55 -15.43
N GLU A 318 -4.83 -5.35 -15.02
CA GLU A 318 -3.47 -4.87 -14.85
C GLU A 318 -2.90 -4.39 -16.18
N ILE A 319 -2.44 -3.14 -16.22
CA ILE A 319 -1.75 -2.59 -17.37
C ILE A 319 -0.30 -3.09 -17.31
N PRO A 320 0.24 -3.71 -18.37
CA PRO A 320 1.62 -4.13 -18.38
C PRO A 320 2.55 -2.91 -18.41
N PHE A 321 3.58 -2.93 -17.57
CA PHE A 321 4.62 -1.90 -17.54
C PHE A 321 5.89 -2.41 -18.21
N ASP A 322 6.61 -1.51 -18.89
CA ASP A 322 7.95 -1.80 -19.37
C ASP A 322 9.00 -1.45 -18.31
N TYR A 323 8.73 -0.42 -17.51
CA TYR A 323 9.54 -0.06 -16.35
C TYR A 323 8.71 0.70 -15.31
N THR A 324 9.26 0.83 -14.11
CA THR A 324 8.68 1.60 -13.02
C THR A 324 9.77 2.46 -12.38
N ALA A 325 9.43 3.71 -12.09
CA ALA A 325 10.37 4.62 -11.45
C ALA A 325 10.59 4.26 -9.97
N TRP A 326 11.72 4.69 -9.42
CA TRP A 326 12.21 4.22 -8.13
C TRP A 326 11.77 5.01 -6.91
N TRP A 327 10.77 5.90 -7.05
CA TRP A 327 10.11 6.53 -5.91
C TRP A 327 9.44 5.51 -4.98
N TYR A 328 8.92 4.41 -5.55
CA TYR A 328 8.42 3.24 -4.83
C TYR A 328 8.39 2.03 -5.78
N THR A 329 9.46 1.25 -5.82
CA THR A 329 9.50 0.00 -6.60
C THR A 329 10.02 -1.13 -5.73
N ALA A 330 9.15 -2.07 -5.40
CA ALA A 330 9.46 -3.24 -4.60
C ALA A 330 9.56 -4.52 -5.46
N PHE A 331 10.59 -5.33 -5.22
CA PHE A 331 10.87 -6.52 -6.01
C PHE A 331 11.62 -7.60 -5.21
N PRO A 332 11.54 -8.89 -5.60
CA PRO A 332 12.35 -9.96 -5.02
C PRO A 332 13.83 -9.69 -5.27
N ILE A 333 14.67 -9.79 -4.23
CA ILE A 333 16.10 -9.42 -4.35
C ILE A 333 16.88 -10.31 -5.33
N ASP A 334 16.37 -11.52 -5.58
CA ASP A 334 16.92 -12.54 -6.46
C ASP A 334 16.36 -12.49 -7.88
N ILE A 335 15.51 -11.50 -8.22
CA ILE A 335 14.96 -11.32 -9.58
C ILE A 335 16.06 -11.25 -10.64
N THR A 336 17.22 -10.69 -10.27
CA THR A 336 18.44 -10.65 -11.06
C THR A 336 19.67 -10.63 -10.15
N ARG A 337 20.84 -10.96 -10.70
CA ARG A 337 22.16 -10.69 -10.06
C ARG A 337 22.76 -9.36 -10.50
N ASP A 338 22.21 -8.74 -11.53
CA ASP A 338 22.69 -7.49 -12.07
C ASP A 338 22.43 -6.34 -11.08
N ASN A 339 23.28 -5.32 -11.13
CA ASN A 339 23.08 -4.07 -10.42
C ASN A 339 22.52 -3.02 -11.39
N PRO A 340 21.92 -1.93 -10.88
CA PRO A 340 21.62 -0.74 -11.69
C PRO A 340 22.77 -0.33 -12.59
N LEU A 341 22.42 0.18 -13.77
CA LEU A 341 23.39 0.72 -14.73
C LEU A 341 24.23 1.83 -14.05
N PRO A 342 25.57 1.85 -14.21
CA PRO A 342 26.44 2.84 -13.56
C PRO A 342 26.41 4.20 -14.28
N VAL A 343 25.22 4.78 -14.40
CA VAL A 343 25.01 6.18 -14.77
C VAL A 343 24.96 7.05 -13.53
N PHE A 344 24.96 8.38 -13.67
CA PHE A 344 24.81 9.27 -12.52
C PHE A 344 23.33 9.44 -12.13
N VAL A 345 22.49 9.77 -13.11
CA VAL A 345 21.05 9.97 -12.95
C VAL A 345 20.34 9.69 -14.27
N ARG A 346 19.09 9.22 -14.19
CA ARG A 346 18.15 8.92 -15.29
C ARG A 346 18.53 7.70 -16.13
N GLY A 347 17.51 6.89 -16.42
CA GLY A 347 17.62 5.74 -17.32
C GLY A 347 18.09 4.47 -16.64
N ASP A 348 18.54 4.55 -15.39
CA ASP A 348 18.85 3.44 -14.50
C ASP A 348 17.58 2.64 -14.14
N ASP A 349 16.51 3.34 -13.77
CA ASP A 349 15.18 2.80 -13.54
C ASP A 349 14.57 2.18 -14.82
N VAL A 350 14.67 2.89 -15.95
CA VAL A 350 14.22 2.41 -17.27
C VAL A 350 14.95 1.13 -17.66
N ALA A 351 16.29 1.13 -17.60
CA ALA A 351 17.08 -0.03 -18.00
C ALA A 351 16.80 -1.23 -17.10
N PHE A 352 16.80 -1.04 -15.78
CA PHE A 352 16.52 -2.12 -14.84
C PHE A 352 15.09 -2.65 -14.98
N GLY A 353 14.12 -1.76 -15.21
CA GLY A 353 12.74 -2.11 -15.52
C GLY A 353 12.61 -2.98 -16.75
N LEU A 354 13.13 -2.51 -17.88
CA LEU A 354 13.10 -3.24 -19.15
C LEU A 354 13.75 -4.62 -19.06
N MET A 355 14.84 -4.73 -18.32
CA MET A 355 15.60 -5.97 -18.22
C MET A 355 15.03 -6.95 -17.18
N HIS A 356 14.43 -6.46 -16.09
CA HIS A 356 14.18 -7.30 -14.91
C HIS A 356 12.80 -7.13 -14.28
N THR A 357 12.36 -5.91 -13.96
CA THR A 357 11.17 -5.72 -13.10
C THR A 357 9.89 -5.41 -13.85
N GLY A 358 9.92 -4.65 -14.96
CA GLY A 358 8.76 -4.03 -15.59
C GLY A 358 7.62 -5.02 -15.87
N LYS A 359 7.92 -6.12 -16.59
CA LYS A 359 6.94 -7.16 -16.94
C LYS A 359 6.31 -7.90 -15.74
N HIS A 360 6.93 -7.78 -14.57
CA HIS A 360 6.44 -8.38 -13.32
C HIS A 360 5.81 -7.34 -12.39
N SER A 361 5.95 -6.05 -12.70
CA SER A 361 5.43 -4.95 -11.90
C SER A 361 3.93 -4.81 -12.06
N VAL A 362 3.25 -4.65 -10.94
CA VAL A 362 1.85 -4.25 -10.86
C VAL A 362 1.71 -3.05 -9.95
N CYS A 363 0.68 -2.25 -10.19
CA CYS A 363 0.18 -1.27 -9.24
C CYS A 363 -1.05 -1.84 -8.52
N LEU A 364 -1.33 -1.38 -7.30
CA LEU A 364 -2.55 -1.68 -6.55
C LEU A 364 -3.05 -0.39 -5.92
N ASN A 365 -4.34 -0.08 -6.03
CA ASN A 365 -4.92 1.07 -5.34
C ASN A 365 -4.59 0.98 -3.84
N GLY A 366 -4.21 2.11 -3.24
CA GLY A 366 -3.70 2.16 -1.86
C GLY A 366 -2.25 1.71 -1.67
N VAL A 367 -1.54 1.31 -2.73
CA VAL A 367 -0.07 1.35 -2.78
C VAL A 367 0.31 2.58 -3.59
N ILE A 368 0.42 3.71 -2.88
CA ILE A 368 0.56 5.05 -3.46
C ILE A 368 1.54 5.87 -2.60
N VAL A 369 2.28 6.79 -3.22
CA VAL A 369 3.22 7.71 -2.58
C VAL A 369 3.04 9.17 -2.98
#